data_AF-A0A2Z4UJC6-F1
#
_entry.id   AF-A0A2Z4UJC6-F1
#
_cell.length_a   1.000
_cell.length_b   1.000
_cell.length_c   1.000
_cell.angle_alpha   90.00
_cell.angle_beta   90.00
_cell.angle_gamma   90.00
#
_symmetry.space_group_name_H-M   'P 1'
#
loop_
_entity.id
_entity.type
_entity.pdbx_description
1 polymer ?
#
loop_
_entity_poly.entity_id
_entity_poly.type
_entity_poly.pdbx_seq_one_letter_code
_entity_poly.pdbx_strand_id
1 'polypeptide(L)'
;MLKIVRWCILTVSLIGASPAIAAGFAGQFEGIGTAGGMTLTLQESNDRVVGRFHSGRGEAFSLNGRRTGDAAQGSVERSGQSFFFHLEERPLGVQFLLIPKTPEQGPDIAGATDYSFVQKGLQLPKPSVYRAAPPRGIDVDIIQFIDAFRDWDPADMARIYVSLESRYRELIQLFDHAAAEVLWRVCTTRPPNGVFAAGDLDQMLERQRTDCRAYLSSITSVRDAGLLNEFLRKSNFQLELIRETVKCDRGLSPETKCADVSAMSGPLMLRWRRADDIMRELVGDEPLEVAQGAPAPISPTAITRASPASDGAVSADGEVRTSGLTRLPRVRPGRQDTVGSEPTQGYLPRARPARN
;
A
#
# COMPACT_ATOMS: atom_id res chain seq x y z
N MET A 1 3.68 76.22 -42.25
CA MET A 1 2.36 75.58 -42.45
C MET A 1 2.60 74.17 -42.98
N LEU A 2 2.78 73.13 -42.15
CA LEU A 2 1.81 72.28 -41.42
C LEU A 2 1.29 71.08 -42.23
N LYS A 3 1.57 69.85 -41.73
CA LYS A 3 0.91 68.51 -41.84
C LYS A 3 1.92 67.40 -42.19
N ILE A 4 2.53 66.70 -41.23
CA ILE A 4 2.07 65.47 -40.51
C ILE A 4 1.77 64.30 -41.45
N VAL A 5 2.63 63.27 -41.47
CA VAL A 5 2.32 61.81 -41.36
C VAL A 5 3.64 61.10 -40.97
N ARG A 6 3.90 60.79 -39.70
CA ARG A 6 3.54 59.58 -38.91
C ARG A 6 4.50 58.39 -39.13
N TRP A 7 5.54 58.40 -38.30
CA TRP A 7 6.25 57.30 -37.62
C TRP A 7 5.70 55.86 -37.80
N CYS A 8 6.61 54.94 -38.16
CA CYS A 8 6.65 53.55 -37.67
C CYS A 8 8.12 53.10 -37.62
N ILE A 9 8.79 53.38 -36.50
CA ILE A 9 10.08 52.77 -36.15
C ILE A 9 9.77 51.34 -35.72
N LEU A 10 10.26 50.37 -36.49
CA LEU A 10 10.18 48.96 -36.15
C LEU A 10 11.32 48.66 -35.15
N THR A 11 11.02 48.79 -33.86
CA THR A 11 11.90 48.36 -32.77
C THR A 11 11.93 46.84 -32.76
N VAL A 12 13.03 46.25 -33.23
CA VAL A 12 13.32 44.82 -33.03
C VAL A 12 13.67 44.64 -31.55
N SER A 13 12.68 44.24 -30.76
CA SER A 13 12.89 43.77 -29.39
C SER A 13 13.70 42.47 -29.43
N LEU A 14 15.01 42.56 -29.12
CA LEU A 14 15.76 41.41 -28.66
C LEU A 14 15.08 40.88 -27.39
N ILE A 15 14.38 39.76 -27.53
CA ILE A 15 13.92 38.96 -26.41
C ILE A 15 15.20 38.42 -25.76
N GLY A 16 15.63 39.04 -24.67
CA GLY A 16 16.66 38.50 -23.81
C GLY A 16 16.18 37.15 -23.30
N ALA A 17 16.80 36.07 -23.76
CA ALA A 17 16.76 34.80 -23.06
C ALA A 17 17.36 35.07 -21.67
N SER A 18 16.53 35.12 -20.64
CA SER A 18 17.01 35.05 -19.27
C SER A 18 17.83 33.77 -19.18
N PRO A 19 19.11 33.81 -18.73
CA PRO A 19 19.80 32.59 -18.41
C PRO A 19 18.95 31.89 -17.35
N ALA A 20 18.57 30.65 -17.60
CA ALA A 20 18.13 29.78 -16.54
C ALA A 20 19.22 29.87 -15.45
N ILE A 21 18.85 30.38 -14.28
CA ILE A 21 19.76 30.43 -13.14
C ILE A 21 20.22 28.99 -12.96
N ALA A 22 21.52 28.74 -13.13
CA ALA A 22 22.10 27.44 -12.80
C ALA A 22 21.71 27.14 -11.35
N ALA A 23 20.81 26.18 -11.16
CA ALA A 23 20.23 25.87 -9.87
C ALA A 23 21.26 25.12 -9.05
N GLY A 24 22.15 25.84 -8.37
CA GLY A 24 23.12 25.24 -7.44
C GLY A 24 22.46 24.74 -6.16
N PHE A 25 23.25 24.09 -5.31
CA PHE A 25 22.77 23.62 -4.01
C PHE A 25 22.51 24.76 -3.02
N ALA A 26 23.04 25.96 -3.25
CA ALA A 26 22.94 27.07 -2.30
C ALA A 26 21.50 27.57 -2.11
N GLY A 27 21.01 27.57 -0.86
CA GLY A 27 19.69 28.10 -0.54
C GLY A 27 19.10 27.61 0.78
N GLN A 28 17.91 28.11 1.09
CA GLN A 28 17.03 27.52 2.10
C GLN A 28 15.95 26.73 1.37
N PHE A 29 15.63 25.55 1.90
CA PHE A 29 14.66 24.64 1.33
C PHE A 29 13.68 24.14 2.39
N GLU A 30 12.44 23.94 1.99
CA GLU A 30 11.34 23.42 2.80
C GLU A 30 10.95 22.03 2.32
N GLY A 31 10.81 21.10 3.25
CA GLY A 31 10.50 19.72 2.91
C GLY A 31 9.04 19.54 2.52
N ILE A 32 8.82 18.66 1.53
CA ILE A 32 7.50 18.29 1.01
C ILE A 32 7.27 16.79 1.15
N GLY A 33 6.01 16.36 1.08
CA GLY A 33 5.65 14.94 1.22
C GLY A 33 6.14 14.37 2.56
N THR A 34 7.04 13.40 2.49
CA THR A 34 7.66 12.74 3.65
C THR A 34 8.57 13.66 4.48
N ALA A 35 9.00 14.78 3.90
CA ALA A 35 9.85 15.79 4.56
C ALA A 35 9.04 16.99 5.08
N GLY A 36 7.71 16.94 5.10
CA GLY A 36 6.86 18.04 5.57
C GLY A 36 7.25 18.53 6.98
N GLY A 37 7.51 19.83 7.13
CA GLY A 37 7.95 20.44 8.39
C GLY A 37 9.46 20.33 8.67
N MET A 38 10.21 19.66 7.79
CA MET A 38 11.66 19.65 7.81
C MET A 38 12.22 20.84 7.01
N THR A 39 13.42 21.30 7.37
CA THR A 39 14.11 22.36 6.62
C THR A 39 15.53 21.94 6.30
N LEU A 40 16.02 22.40 5.15
CA LEU A 40 17.38 22.15 4.70
C LEU A 40 17.97 23.49 4.28
N THR A 41 19.11 23.86 4.84
CA THR A 41 19.88 25.04 4.40
C THR A 41 21.20 24.57 3.86
N LEU A 42 21.55 24.98 2.66
CA LEU A 42 22.78 24.59 1.99
C LEU A 42 23.54 25.85 1.57
N GLN A 43 24.86 25.76 1.63
CA GLN A 43 25.81 26.72 1.11
C GLN A 43 26.79 25.97 0.23
N GLU A 44 27.08 26.56 -0.92
CA GLU A 44 28.00 26.01 -1.89
C GLU A 44 29.19 26.97 -2.04
N SER A 45 30.40 26.42 -1.90
CA SER A 45 31.64 27.18 -2.09
C SER A 45 32.69 26.26 -2.71
N ASN A 46 33.13 26.61 -3.92
CA ASN A 46 33.94 25.74 -4.77
C ASN A 46 33.25 24.36 -4.92
N ASP A 47 33.97 23.26 -4.70
CA ASP A 47 33.42 21.90 -4.74
C ASP A 47 32.85 21.42 -3.40
N ARG A 48 32.65 22.30 -2.42
CA ARG A 48 32.09 21.93 -1.10
C ARG A 48 30.65 22.35 -0.99
N VAL A 49 29.82 21.41 -0.56
CA VAL A 49 28.42 21.65 -0.18
C VAL A 49 28.32 21.42 1.31
N VAL A 50 28.11 22.49 2.06
CA VAL A 50 27.91 22.46 3.51
C VAL A 50 26.49 22.89 3.82
N GLY A 51 25.92 22.35 4.87
CA GLY A 51 24.53 22.66 5.17
C GLY A 51 24.10 22.32 6.56
N ARG A 52 22.83 22.62 6.82
CA ARG A 52 22.15 22.26 8.06
C ARG A 52 20.80 21.67 7.72
N PHE A 53 20.58 20.43 8.14
CA PHE A 53 19.32 19.71 7.99
C PHE A 53 18.59 19.68 9.33
N HIS A 54 17.36 20.18 9.37
CA HIS A 54 16.50 20.16 10.54
C HIS A 54 15.34 19.20 10.28
N SER A 55 15.29 18.07 11.01
CA SER A 55 14.25 17.04 10.82
C SER A 55 12.86 17.43 11.35
N GLY A 56 12.71 18.66 11.83
CA GLY A 56 11.50 19.17 12.50
C GLY A 56 11.43 18.81 13.99
N ARG A 57 12.32 17.91 14.46
CA ARG A 57 12.45 17.51 15.87
C ARG A 57 13.92 17.33 16.25
N GLY A 58 14.24 17.64 17.51
CA GLY A 58 15.61 17.54 18.01
C GLY A 58 16.57 18.56 17.38
N GLU A 59 17.86 18.33 17.55
CA GLU A 59 18.91 19.22 17.06
C GLU A 59 19.10 19.11 15.54
N ALA A 60 19.46 20.22 14.89
CA ALA A 60 19.76 20.25 13.47
C ALA A 60 21.17 19.67 13.18
N PHE A 61 21.28 18.92 12.10
CA PHE A 61 22.50 18.22 11.71
C PHE A 61 23.32 19.07 10.75
N SER A 62 24.65 19.05 10.90
CA SER A 62 25.53 19.71 9.93
C SER A 62 25.90 18.73 8.82
N LEU A 63 25.65 19.12 7.57
CA LEU A 63 26.04 18.39 6.38
C LEU A 63 27.37 18.93 5.88
N ASN A 64 28.28 18.03 5.52
CA ASN A 64 29.56 18.38 4.90
C ASN A 64 29.85 17.37 3.80
N GLY A 65 29.76 17.84 2.56
CA GLY A 65 29.96 17.02 1.38
C GLY A 65 30.75 17.74 0.30
N ARG A 66 30.96 17.03 -0.79
CA ARG A 66 31.59 17.54 -2.00
C ARG A 66 30.68 17.33 -3.20
N ARG A 67 30.77 18.26 -4.15
CA ARG A 67 30.07 18.15 -5.44
C ARG A 67 30.69 17.03 -6.27
N THR A 68 29.84 16.23 -6.90
CA THR A 68 30.18 15.15 -7.83
C THR A 68 29.21 15.22 -9.01
N GLY A 69 29.55 16.05 -10.00
CA GLY A 69 28.66 16.35 -11.13
C GLY A 69 27.47 17.21 -10.71
N ASP A 70 26.25 16.73 -10.96
CA ASP A 70 24.97 17.36 -10.58
C ASP A 70 24.48 16.95 -9.18
N ALA A 71 25.35 16.26 -8.44
CA ALA A 71 25.08 15.77 -7.10
C ALA A 71 26.07 16.32 -6.07
N ALA A 72 25.74 16.21 -4.79
CA ALA A 72 26.69 16.37 -3.70
C ALA A 72 26.60 15.17 -2.74
N GLN A 73 27.75 14.68 -2.30
CA GLN A 73 27.84 13.50 -1.44
C GLN A 73 28.75 13.76 -0.24
N GLY A 74 28.43 13.14 0.88
CA GLY A 74 29.21 13.26 2.10
C GLY A 74 28.76 12.33 3.20
N SER A 75 29.18 12.63 4.43
CA SER A 75 28.76 11.91 5.62
C SER A 75 28.28 12.87 6.69
N VAL A 76 27.34 12.41 7.52
CA VAL A 76 26.80 13.16 8.65
C VAL A 76 26.72 12.24 9.87
N GLU A 77 26.91 12.80 11.05
CA GLU A 77 26.74 12.10 12.32
C GLU A 77 25.52 12.67 13.06
N ARG A 78 24.74 11.78 13.66
CA ARG A 78 23.54 12.08 14.44
C ARG A 78 23.51 11.20 15.67
N SER A 79 23.59 11.81 16.86
CA SER A 79 23.36 11.10 18.13
C SER A 79 24.18 9.79 18.26
N GLY A 80 25.41 9.78 17.76
CA GLY A 80 26.29 8.59 17.75
C GLY A 80 26.12 7.63 16.56
N GLN A 81 25.18 7.89 15.65
CA GLN A 81 24.99 7.16 14.40
C GLN A 81 25.58 7.93 13.22
N SER A 82 26.30 7.23 12.35
CA SER A 82 26.85 7.79 11.12
C SER A 82 25.97 7.46 9.92
N PHE A 83 25.85 8.42 9.01
CA PHE A 83 25.13 8.28 7.75
C PHE A 83 26.02 8.75 6.60
N PHE A 84 25.85 8.16 5.42
CA PHE A 84 26.17 8.81 4.16
C PHE A 84 24.98 9.64 3.71
N PHE A 85 25.24 10.64 2.88
CA PHE A 85 24.17 11.33 2.20
C PHE A 85 24.49 11.57 0.73
N HIS A 86 23.43 11.70 -0.05
CA HIS A 86 23.46 12.09 -1.44
C HIS A 86 22.39 13.15 -1.69
N LEU A 87 22.81 14.28 -2.25
CA LEU A 87 21.96 15.37 -2.70
C LEU A 87 21.97 15.39 -4.21
N GLU A 88 20.80 15.48 -4.82
CA GLU A 88 20.64 15.63 -6.28
C GLU A 88 19.84 16.91 -6.55
N GLU A 89 20.31 17.73 -7.49
CA GLU A 89 19.57 18.91 -7.93
C GLU A 89 18.27 18.52 -8.65
N ARG A 90 17.19 19.24 -8.37
CA ARG A 90 15.89 19.06 -9.04
C ARG A 90 15.39 20.43 -9.51
N PRO A 91 14.52 20.51 -10.55
CA PRO A 91 14.10 21.79 -11.12
C PRO A 91 13.54 22.82 -10.13
N LEU A 92 12.94 22.37 -9.02
CA LEU A 92 12.31 23.23 -8.00
C LEU A 92 12.97 23.14 -6.62
N GLY A 93 14.09 22.41 -6.49
CA GLY A 93 14.73 22.17 -5.19
C GLY A 93 15.75 21.04 -5.23
N VAL A 94 15.72 20.15 -4.24
CA VAL A 94 16.71 19.06 -4.12
C VAL A 94 16.06 17.77 -3.63
N GLN A 95 16.60 16.65 -4.11
CA GLN A 95 16.36 15.34 -3.52
C GLN A 95 17.50 15.04 -2.53
N PHE A 96 17.15 14.64 -1.31
CA PHE A 96 18.11 14.34 -0.25
C PHE A 96 17.92 12.90 0.24
N LEU A 97 18.87 12.05 -0.10
CA LEU A 97 18.94 10.66 0.32
C LEU A 97 19.89 10.55 1.51
N LEU A 98 19.37 10.03 2.62
CA LEU A 98 20.14 9.74 3.83
C LEU A 98 20.29 8.22 3.99
N ILE A 99 21.52 7.74 4.04
CA ILE A 99 21.85 6.31 4.02
C ILE A 99 22.56 5.96 5.34
N PRO A 100 21.94 5.17 6.24
CA PRO A 100 22.62 4.72 7.45
C PRO A 100 23.92 3.98 7.13
N LYS A 101 24.91 4.05 8.03
CA LYS A 101 26.08 3.17 7.94
C LYS A 101 25.81 1.85 8.65
N THR A 102 26.25 0.75 8.04
CA THR A 102 26.31 -0.57 8.70
C THR A 102 27.37 -0.55 9.82
N PRO A 103 27.36 -1.55 10.73
CA PRO A 103 28.44 -1.70 11.72
C PRO A 103 29.85 -1.78 11.11
N GLU A 104 29.95 -2.24 9.86
CA GLU A 104 31.17 -2.33 9.05
C GLU A 104 31.54 -1.01 8.35
N GLN A 105 30.83 0.08 8.66
CA GLN A 105 30.97 1.43 8.08
C GLN A 105 30.64 1.54 6.58
N GLY A 106 30.01 0.51 5.99
CA GLY A 106 29.47 0.54 4.63
C GLY A 106 28.08 1.18 4.56
N PRO A 107 27.56 1.51 3.37
CA PRO A 107 26.20 2.04 3.22
C PRO A 107 25.14 0.94 3.39
N ASP A 108 24.15 1.17 4.27
CA ASP A 108 22.92 0.37 4.37
C ASP A 108 21.87 0.95 3.42
N ILE A 109 21.83 0.42 2.19
CA ILE A 109 20.90 0.86 1.16
C ILE A 109 19.45 0.51 1.51
N ALA A 110 19.20 -0.58 2.24
CA ALA A 110 17.85 -0.99 2.60
C ALA A 110 17.21 -0.05 3.65
N GLY A 111 18.05 0.54 4.51
CA GLY A 111 17.66 1.57 5.49
C GLY A 111 17.67 3.00 4.95
N ALA A 112 17.94 3.21 3.66
CA ALA A 112 18.04 4.55 3.10
C ALA A 112 16.69 5.27 3.08
N THR A 113 16.70 6.57 3.37
CA THR A 113 15.50 7.41 3.43
C THR A 113 15.61 8.58 2.48
N ASP A 114 14.58 8.74 1.64
CA ASP A 114 14.46 9.81 0.67
C ASP A 114 13.60 10.97 1.19
N TYR A 115 14.15 12.17 1.07
CA TYR A 115 13.48 13.42 1.40
C TYR A 115 13.47 14.35 0.20
N SER A 116 12.33 14.96 -0.09
CA SER A 116 12.21 15.94 -1.16
C SER A 116 12.06 17.33 -0.55
N PHE A 117 12.86 18.27 -1.05
CA PHE A 117 12.84 19.66 -0.61
C PHE A 117 12.64 20.59 -1.80
N VAL A 118 11.93 21.70 -1.56
CA VAL A 118 11.74 22.77 -2.53
C VAL A 118 12.37 24.06 -2.02
N GLN A 119 12.76 24.95 -2.92
CA GLN A 119 13.35 26.22 -2.51
C GLN A 119 12.34 27.04 -1.68
N LYS A 120 12.78 27.55 -0.53
CA LYS A 120 11.94 28.34 0.38
C LYS A 120 11.44 29.60 -0.30
N GLY A 121 10.16 29.92 -0.10
CA GLY A 121 9.51 31.07 -0.72
C GLY A 121 9.05 30.83 -2.16
N LEU A 122 9.38 29.68 -2.74
CA LEU A 122 8.71 29.20 -3.94
C LEU A 122 7.25 28.88 -3.54
N GLN A 123 6.30 29.65 -4.07
CA GLN A 123 4.91 29.24 -4.02
C GLN A 123 4.76 28.01 -4.90
N LEU A 124 4.96 26.84 -4.29
CA LEU A 124 4.50 25.60 -4.89
C LEU A 124 3.01 25.77 -5.18
N PRO A 125 2.52 25.24 -6.32
CA PRO A 125 1.10 25.01 -6.47
C PRO A 125 0.64 24.35 -5.17
N LYS A 126 -0.42 24.87 -4.54
CA LYS A 126 -1.04 24.18 -3.40
C LYS A 126 -1.16 22.70 -3.78
N PRO A 127 -0.78 21.73 -2.93
CA PRO A 127 -0.90 20.32 -3.26
C PRO A 127 -2.39 19.99 -3.34
N SER A 128 -3.00 20.25 -4.49
CA SER A 128 -4.43 20.14 -4.73
C SER A 128 -4.75 20.41 -6.20
N VAL A 129 -4.07 19.77 -7.14
CA VAL A 129 -4.87 19.30 -8.27
C VAL A 129 -5.07 17.83 -8.02
N TYR A 130 -5.96 17.55 -7.07
CA TYR A 130 -6.64 16.27 -7.11
C TYR A 130 -7.11 16.09 -8.55
N ARG A 131 -6.83 14.91 -9.10
CA ARG A 131 -7.32 14.53 -10.41
C ARG A 131 -8.82 14.76 -10.41
N ALA A 132 -9.34 15.31 -11.51
CA ALA A 132 -10.79 15.40 -11.69
C ALA A 132 -11.39 14.01 -11.51
N ALA A 133 -12.29 13.90 -10.52
CA ALA A 133 -13.01 12.67 -10.28
C ALA A 133 -14.03 12.43 -11.40
N PRO A 134 -14.33 11.16 -11.73
CA PRO A 134 -15.44 10.83 -12.61
C PRO A 134 -16.73 11.55 -12.19
N PRO A 135 -17.50 12.12 -13.14
CA PRO A 135 -18.77 12.76 -12.86
C PRO A 135 -19.74 11.83 -12.12
N ARG A 136 -20.72 12.42 -11.42
CA ARG A 136 -21.77 11.64 -10.77
C ARG A 136 -22.56 10.84 -11.82
N GLY A 137 -22.93 9.61 -11.48
CA GLY A 137 -23.67 8.70 -12.36
C GLY A 137 -22.80 7.94 -13.38
N ILE A 138 -21.47 8.12 -13.34
CA ILE A 138 -20.54 7.26 -14.05
C ILE A 138 -20.05 6.19 -13.09
N ASP A 139 -20.28 4.93 -13.42
CA ASP A 139 -19.79 3.80 -12.66
C ASP A 139 -18.27 3.71 -12.77
N VAL A 140 -17.61 3.57 -11.62
CA VAL A 140 -16.16 3.43 -11.53
C VAL A 140 -15.83 1.98 -11.21
N ASP A 141 -14.98 1.37 -12.04
CA ASP A 141 -14.49 0.02 -11.79
C ASP A 141 -13.60 -0.03 -10.54
N ILE A 142 -13.61 -1.13 -9.80
CA ILE A 142 -12.76 -1.29 -8.61
C ILE A 142 -11.26 -1.15 -8.92
N ILE A 143 -10.78 -1.62 -10.08
CA ILE A 143 -9.36 -1.46 -10.45
C ILE A 143 -9.05 0.01 -10.66
N GLN A 144 -9.94 0.75 -11.34
CA GLN A 144 -9.80 2.19 -11.53
C GLN A 144 -9.85 2.95 -10.19
N PHE A 145 -10.71 2.53 -9.26
CA PHE A 145 -10.74 3.08 -7.91
C PHE A 145 -9.39 2.87 -7.21
N ILE A 146 -8.88 1.63 -7.17
CA ILE A 146 -7.59 1.30 -6.54
C ILE A 146 -6.44 2.12 -7.14
N ASP A 147 -6.46 2.37 -8.45
CA ASP A 147 -5.42 3.13 -9.14
C ASP A 147 -5.44 4.63 -8.85
N ALA A 148 -6.60 5.21 -8.54
CA ALA A 148 -6.78 6.66 -8.54
C ALA A 148 -7.31 7.23 -7.22
N PHE A 149 -7.74 6.41 -6.25
CA PHE A 149 -8.39 6.91 -5.03
C PHE A 149 -7.48 7.83 -4.20
N ARG A 150 -6.16 7.74 -4.37
CA ARG A 150 -5.21 8.65 -3.70
C ARG A 150 -5.10 10.01 -4.35
N ASP A 151 -5.40 10.08 -5.63
CA ASP A 151 -5.27 11.27 -6.46
C ASP A 151 -6.57 12.07 -6.49
N TRP A 152 -7.68 11.54 -5.99
CA TRP A 152 -8.95 12.26 -5.88
C TRP A 152 -9.07 13.00 -4.55
N ASP A 153 -9.88 14.07 -4.57
CA ASP A 153 -10.26 14.76 -3.34
C ASP A 153 -10.96 13.76 -2.41
N PRO A 154 -10.72 13.80 -1.08
CA PRO A 154 -11.33 12.86 -0.15
C PRO A 154 -12.85 12.79 -0.24
N ALA A 155 -13.55 13.90 -0.53
CA ALA A 155 -14.99 13.88 -0.72
C ALA A 155 -15.36 13.13 -2.01
N ASP A 156 -14.67 13.37 -3.11
CA ASP A 156 -14.89 12.64 -4.36
C ASP A 156 -14.53 11.15 -4.25
N MET A 157 -13.44 10.83 -3.55
CA MET A 157 -13.07 9.45 -3.28
C MET A 157 -14.15 8.74 -2.45
N ALA A 158 -14.63 9.37 -1.37
CA ALA A 158 -15.68 8.81 -0.51
C ALA A 158 -16.99 8.58 -1.29
N ARG A 159 -17.37 9.53 -2.15
CA ARG A 159 -18.50 9.41 -3.08
C ARG A 159 -18.36 8.20 -4.01
N ILE A 160 -17.17 8.01 -4.57
CA ILE A 160 -16.93 6.93 -5.52
C ILE A 160 -16.91 5.59 -4.78
N TYR A 161 -16.26 5.52 -3.62
CA TYR A 161 -16.22 4.31 -2.79
C TYR A 161 -17.62 3.79 -2.47
N VAL A 162 -18.54 4.66 -2.02
CA VAL A 162 -19.91 4.24 -1.71
C VAL A 162 -20.71 3.83 -2.97
N SER A 163 -20.35 4.36 -4.14
CA SER A 163 -20.96 3.97 -5.42
C SER A 163 -20.43 2.67 -6.01
N LEU A 164 -19.31 2.13 -5.51
CA LEU A 164 -18.82 0.81 -5.93
C LEU A 164 -19.87 -0.26 -5.64
N GLU A 165 -19.90 -1.35 -6.41
CA GLU A 165 -20.75 -2.50 -6.09
C GLU A 165 -20.42 -3.05 -4.68
N SER A 166 -21.44 -3.56 -3.97
CA SER A 166 -21.29 -4.03 -2.58
C SER A 166 -20.18 -5.06 -2.42
N ARG A 167 -20.11 -6.05 -3.33
CA ARG A 167 -19.06 -7.08 -3.37
C ARG A 167 -17.64 -6.51 -3.39
N TYR A 168 -17.44 -5.36 -4.02
CA TYR A 168 -16.13 -4.72 -4.13
C TYR A 168 -15.77 -3.92 -2.88
N ARG A 169 -16.76 -3.27 -2.25
CA ARG A 169 -16.55 -2.67 -0.93
C ARG A 169 -16.25 -3.73 0.12
N GLU A 170 -16.99 -4.83 0.12
CA GLU A 170 -16.76 -5.98 1.00
C GLU A 170 -15.38 -6.60 0.78
N LEU A 171 -14.96 -6.77 -0.49
CA LEU A 171 -13.61 -7.25 -0.81
C LEU A 171 -12.53 -6.34 -0.22
N ILE A 172 -12.64 -5.02 -0.34
CA ILE A 172 -11.70 -4.08 0.29
C ILE A 172 -11.69 -4.26 1.82
N GLN A 173 -12.87 -4.42 2.43
CA GLN A 173 -13.03 -4.61 3.88
C GLN A 173 -12.45 -5.93 4.41
N LEU A 174 -12.16 -6.91 3.54
CA LEU A 174 -11.47 -8.16 3.93
C LEU A 174 -9.96 -7.98 4.14
N PHE A 175 -9.38 -6.87 3.69
CA PHE A 175 -7.96 -6.57 3.84
C PHE A 175 -7.76 -5.39 4.80
N ASP A 176 -7.14 -5.67 5.96
CA ASP A 176 -7.14 -4.75 7.11
C ASP A 176 -6.47 -3.39 6.85
N HIS A 177 -5.30 -3.34 6.21
CA HIS A 177 -4.60 -2.09 5.88
C HIS A 177 -5.25 -1.34 4.72
N ALA A 178 -5.76 -2.06 3.70
CA ALA A 178 -6.50 -1.42 2.61
C ALA A 178 -7.78 -0.77 3.12
N ALA A 179 -8.55 -1.50 3.94
CA ALA A 179 -9.75 -0.99 4.60
C ALA A 179 -9.43 0.20 5.52
N ALA A 180 -8.35 0.12 6.29
CA ALA A 180 -7.88 1.19 7.15
C ALA A 180 -7.54 2.46 6.35
N GLU A 181 -6.83 2.36 5.22
CA GLU A 181 -6.50 3.54 4.43
C GLU A 181 -7.75 4.20 3.84
N VAL A 182 -8.67 3.41 3.30
CA VAL A 182 -9.93 3.94 2.77
C VAL A 182 -10.74 4.59 3.90
N LEU A 183 -10.79 3.98 5.09
CA LEU A 183 -11.42 4.55 6.28
C LEU A 183 -10.80 5.88 6.67
N TRP A 184 -9.46 5.98 6.65
CA TRP A 184 -8.76 7.20 7.03
C TRP A 184 -9.21 8.34 6.14
N ARG A 185 -9.17 8.12 4.82
CA ARG A 185 -9.56 9.13 3.85
C ARG A 185 -11.04 9.49 3.95
N VAL A 186 -11.94 8.51 4.13
CA VAL A 186 -13.36 8.77 4.40
C VAL A 186 -13.53 9.64 5.64
N CYS A 187 -12.86 9.32 6.74
CA CYS A 187 -12.93 10.08 7.99
C CYS A 187 -12.42 11.52 7.84
N THR A 188 -11.47 11.81 6.94
CA THR A 188 -11.03 13.19 6.69
C THR A 188 -12.15 14.10 6.14
N THR A 189 -13.20 13.53 5.55
CA THR A 189 -14.38 14.26 5.08
C THR A 189 -15.35 14.65 6.20
N ARG A 190 -15.06 14.22 7.45
CA ARG A 190 -15.93 14.38 8.63
C ARG A 190 -17.35 13.82 8.39
N PRO A 191 -17.48 12.52 8.05
CA PRO A 191 -18.77 11.89 7.89
C PRO A 191 -19.48 11.73 9.26
N PRO A 192 -20.81 11.59 9.29
CA PRO A 192 -21.71 11.61 8.14
C PRO A 192 -21.85 13.01 7.52
N ASN A 193 -21.97 13.09 6.19
CA ASN A 193 -22.11 14.34 5.44
C ASN A 193 -22.94 14.11 4.15
N GLY A 194 -23.09 15.13 3.31
CA GLY A 194 -23.88 15.04 2.07
C GLY A 194 -23.33 14.09 0.99
N VAL A 195 -22.15 13.50 1.23
CA VAL A 195 -21.47 12.58 0.31
C VAL A 195 -21.38 11.16 0.87
N PHE A 196 -21.33 11.03 2.20
CA PHE A 196 -21.20 9.76 2.90
C PHE A 196 -22.24 9.70 4.01
N ALA A 197 -23.29 8.89 3.81
CA ALA A 197 -24.43 8.84 4.72
C ALA A 197 -24.09 8.10 6.02
N ALA A 198 -24.92 8.29 7.05
CA ALA A 198 -24.74 7.64 8.35
C ALA A 198 -24.75 6.11 8.24
N GLY A 199 -25.68 5.53 7.46
CA GLY A 199 -25.74 4.07 7.29
C GLY A 199 -24.50 3.47 6.63
N ASP A 200 -23.90 4.17 5.66
CA ASP A 200 -22.66 3.73 5.02
C ASP A 200 -21.47 3.81 6.00
N LEU A 201 -21.48 4.84 6.86
CA LEU A 201 -20.47 5.00 7.92
C LEU A 201 -20.60 3.90 8.96
N ASP A 202 -21.82 3.59 9.40
CA ASP A 202 -22.08 2.52 10.35
C ASP A 202 -21.58 1.18 9.80
N GLN A 203 -21.89 0.86 8.54
CA GLN A 203 -21.40 -0.35 7.88
C GLN A 203 -19.86 -0.40 7.83
N MET A 204 -19.21 0.74 7.52
CA MET A 204 -17.75 0.81 7.44
C MET A 204 -17.07 0.67 8.80
N LEU A 205 -17.70 1.17 9.87
CA LEU A 205 -17.16 1.15 11.23
C LEU A 205 -17.53 -0.12 12.01
N GLU A 206 -18.54 -0.88 11.59
CA GLU A 206 -19.08 -2.05 12.30
C GLU A 206 -17.98 -3.01 12.78
N ARG A 207 -17.06 -3.37 11.89
CA ARG A 207 -15.94 -4.29 12.20
C ARG A 207 -14.77 -3.60 12.92
N GLN A 208 -14.68 -2.28 12.84
CA GLN A 208 -13.56 -1.49 13.32
C GLN A 208 -13.67 -1.16 14.81
N ARG A 209 -14.89 -1.12 15.37
CA ARG A 209 -15.17 -0.76 16.77
C ARG A 209 -14.46 0.55 17.20
N THR A 210 -14.40 1.50 16.28
CA THR A 210 -13.82 2.84 16.47
C THR A 210 -14.74 3.89 15.88
N ASP A 211 -14.41 5.16 16.09
CA ASP A 211 -15.03 6.29 15.41
C ASP A 211 -13.98 7.10 14.64
N CYS A 212 -14.45 7.93 13.70
CA CYS A 212 -13.54 8.72 12.86
C CYS A 212 -12.66 9.68 13.65
N ARG A 213 -13.08 10.18 14.82
CA ARG A 213 -12.29 11.11 15.62
C ARG A 213 -11.13 10.37 16.28
N ALA A 214 -11.42 9.25 16.94
CA ALA A 214 -10.43 8.39 17.56
C ALA A 214 -9.42 7.90 16.51
N TYR A 215 -9.91 7.42 15.38
CA TYR A 215 -9.04 6.90 14.33
C TYR A 215 -8.11 7.97 13.70
N LEU A 216 -8.63 9.18 13.43
CA LEU A 216 -7.81 10.29 12.94
C LEU A 216 -6.74 10.73 13.96
N SER A 217 -7.01 10.59 15.26
CA SER A 217 -6.01 10.82 16.30
C SER A 217 -4.88 9.78 16.21
N SER A 218 -5.22 8.49 16.06
CA SER A 218 -4.24 7.41 15.89
C SER A 218 -3.38 7.59 14.63
N ILE A 219 -3.98 8.00 13.52
CA ILE A 219 -3.25 8.36 12.29
C ILE A 219 -2.29 9.53 12.54
N THR A 220 -2.73 10.55 13.29
CA THR A 220 -1.88 11.67 13.65
C THR A 220 -0.67 11.21 14.45
N SER A 221 -0.84 10.32 15.43
CA SER A 221 0.26 9.72 16.19
C SER A 221 1.24 8.93 15.31
N VAL A 222 0.74 8.12 14.37
CA VAL A 222 1.58 7.35 13.43
C VAL A 222 2.35 8.28 12.48
N ARG A 223 1.70 9.33 11.97
CA ARG A 223 2.36 10.36 11.15
C ARG A 223 3.44 11.08 11.93
N ASP A 224 3.10 11.49 13.15
CA ASP A 224 3.99 12.20 14.03
C ASP A 224 5.17 11.30 14.45
N ALA A 225 5.01 9.98 14.52
CA ALA A 225 6.09 9.01 14.71
C ALA A 225 6.93 8.74 13.44
N GLY A 226 6.55 9.30 12.28
CA GLY A 226 7.24 9.07 11.01
C GLY A 226 6.94 7.71 10.36
N LEU A 227 5.92 6.99 10.84
CA LEU A 227 5.60 5.62 10.45
C LEU A 227 4.46 5.49 9.41
N LEU A 228 3.94 6.62 8.92
CA LEU A 228 2.86 6.65 7.95
C LEU A 228 3.22 5.92 6.64
N ASN A 229 4.48 5.99 6.21
CA ASN A 229 4.94 5.28 5.02
C ASN A 229 4.94 3.76 5.20
N GLU A 230 5.23 3.26 6.40
CA GLU A 230 5.14 1.83 6.68
C GLU A 230 3.69 1.34 6.55
N PHE A 231 2.75 2.09 7.12
CA PHE A 231 1.33 1.82 6.98
C PHE A 231 0.91 1.80 5.49
N LEU A 232 1.28 2.83 4.73
CA LEU A 232 0.94 2.92 3.31
C LEU A 232 1.59 1.82 2.45
N ARG A 233 2.80 1.38 2.79
CA ARG A 233 3.45 0.24 2.13
C ARG A 233 2.65 -1.05 2.31
N LYS A 234 2.17 -1.32 3.53
CA LYS A 234 1.34 -2.52 3.81
C LYS A 234 -0.03 -2.40 3.14
N SER A 235 -0.63 -1.20 3.13
CA SER A 235 -1.87 -0.92 2.38
C SER A 235 -1.69 -1.17 0.87
N ASN A 236 -0.61 -0.66 0.27
CA ASN A 236 -0.29 -0.88 -1.14
C ASN A 236 -0.21 -2.36 -1.51
N PHE A 237 0.50 -3.15 -0.70
CA PHE A 237 0.60 -4.58 -0.92
C PHE A 237 -0.79 -5.24 -0.96
N GLN A 238 -1.68 -4.88 -0.04
CA GLN A 238 -3.03 -5.43 0.00
C GLN A 238 -3.92 -4.94 -1.16
N LEU A 239 -3.80 -3.68 -1.56
CA LEU A 239 -4.49 -3.14 -2.72
C LEU A 239 -4.08 -3.85 -4.02
N GLU A 240 -2.80 -4.22 -4.16
CA GLU A 240 -2.35 -5.06 -5.28
C GLU A 240 -2.93 -6.48 -5.23
N LEU A 241 -3.05 -7.08 -4.05
CA LEU A 241 -3.74 -8.38 -3.92
C LEU A 241 -5.22 -8.28 -4.31
N ILE A 242 -5.92 -7.21 -3.91
CA ILE A 242 -7.32 -6.97 -4.31
C ILE A 242 -7.40 -6.82 -5.84
N ARG A 243 -6.54 -5.98 -6.42
CA ARG A 243 -6.48 -5.76 -7.87
C ARG A 243 -6.30 -7.08 -8.62
N GLU A 244 -5.35 -7.90 -8.21
CA GLU A 244 -5.07 -9.17 -8.86
C GLU A 244 -6.17 -10.21 -8.60
N THR A 245 -6.82 -10.19 -7.44
CA THR A 245 -8.01 -11.01 -7.18
C THR A 245 -9.12 -10.72 -8.18
N VAL A 246 -9.38 -9.44 -8.45
CA VAL A 246 -10.39 -9.01 -9.44
C VAL A 246 -9.98 -9.40 -10.86
N LYS A 247 -8.70 -9.28 -11.22
CA LYS A 247 -8.21 -9.74 -12.53
C LYS A 247 -8.36 -11.25 -12.69
N CYS A 248 -8.10 -12.03 -11.64
CA CYS A 248 -8.29 -13.48 -11.64
C CYS A 248 -9.76 -13.87 -11.81
N ASP A 249 -10.67 -13.22 -11.09
CA ASP A 249 -12.12 -13.41 -11.25
C ASP A 249 -12.59 -13.13 -12.71
N ARG A 250 -11.95 -12.16 -13.37
CA ARG A 250 -12.26 -11.77 -14.76
C ARG A 250 -11.50 -12.57 -15.83
N GLY A 251 -10.67 -13.55 -15.45
CA GLY A 251 -9.84 -14.30 -16.39
C GLY A 251 -8.75 -13.48 -17.09
N LEU A 252 -8.32 -12.36 -16.47
CA LEU A 252 -7.30 -11.45 -17.00
C LEU A 252 -5.88 -11.74 -16.49
N SER A 253 -5.74 -12.71 -15.58
CA SER A 253 -4.45 -13.14 -15.01
C SER A 253 -4.22 -14.64 -15.25
N PRO A 254 -2.96 -15.09 -15.44
CA PRO A 254 -2.65 -16.52 -15.58
C PRO A 254 -3.01 -17.33 -14.33
N GLU A 255 -3.38 -18.60 -14.50
CA GLU A 255 -3.78 -19.51 -13.39
C GLU A 255 -2.73 -19.58 -12.27
N THR A 256 -1.44 -19.63 -12.62
CA THR A 256 -0.34 -19.66 -11.66
C THR A 256 -0.35 -18.43 -10.75
N LYS A 257 -0.53 -17.23 -11.33
CA LYS A 257 -0.63 -15.98 -10.59
C LYS A 257 -1.85 -15.96 -9.67
N CYS A 258 -2.97 -16.52 -10.12
CA CYS A 258 -4.19 -16.61 -9.32
C CYS A 258 -4.07 -17.57 -8.13
N ALA A 259 -3.34 -18.67 -8.29
CA ALA A 259 -3.00 -19.57 -7.19
C ALA A 259 -2.13 -18.85 -6.13
N ASP A 260 -1.12 -18.09 -6.57
CA ASP A 260 -0.24 -17.34 -5.67
C ASP A 260 -1.01 -16.25 -4.90
N VAL A 261 -1.85 -15.48 -5.59
CA VAL A 261 -2.69 -14.45 -4.96
C VAL A 261 -3.61 -15.07 -3.92
N SER A 262 -4.26 -16.19 -4.25
CA SER A 262 -5.15 -16.89 -3.31
C SER A 262 -4.40 -17.39 -2.07
N ALA A 263 -3.20 -17.95 -2.25
CA ALA A 263 -2.35 -18.41 -1.17
C ALA A 263 -1.86 -17.27 -0.26
N MET A 264 -1.61 -16.08 -0.81
CA MET A 264 -1.23 -14.88 -0.05
C MET A 264 -2.41 -14.22 0.67
N SER A 265 -3.58 -14.15 0.02
CA SER A 265 -4.75 -13.45 0.58
C SER A 265 -5.38 -14.18 1.76
N GLY A 266 -5.46 -15.51 1.73
CA GLY A 266 -6.12 -16.31 2.78
C GLY A 266 -5.60 -16.01 4.21
N PRO A 267 -4.28 -16.12 4.47
CA PRO A 267 -3.72 -15.81 5.78
C PRO A 267 -3.94 -14.36 6.25
N LEU A 268 -3.95 -13.40 5.33
CA LEU A 268 -4.17 -11.98 5.65
C LEU A 268 -5.62 -11.74 6.11
N MET A 269 -6.59 -12.37 5.44
CA MET A 269 -8.00 -12.28 5.82
C MET A 269 -8.28 -12.96 7.17
N LEU A 270 -7.57 -14.05 7.49
CA LEU A 270 -7.70 -14.74 8.78
C LEU A 270 -7.08 -13.95 9.95
N ARG A 271 -6.05 -13.15 9.68
CA ARG A 271 -5.38 -12.30 10.66
C ARG A 271 -5.82 -10.84 10.56
N TRP A 272 -7.06 -10.63 10.15
CA TRP A 272 -7.63 -9.30 10.03
C TRP A 272 -7.60 -8.57 11.38
N ARG A 273 -7.18 -7.31 11.37
CA ARG A 273 -7.09 -6.45 12.56
C ARG A 273 -7.91 -5.18 12.37
N ARG A 274 -8.32 -4.58 13.49
CA ARG A 274 -8.99 -3.27 13.45
C ARG A 274 -8.00 -2.18 13.08
N ALA A 275 -8.49 -1.12 12.45
CA ALA A 275 -7.68 0.00 12.01
C ALA A 275 -6.91 0.65 13.17
N ASP A 276 -7.53 0.80 14.34
CA ASP A 276 -6.86 1.34 15.54
C ASP A 276 -5.75 0.43 16.07
N ASP A 277 -5.95 -0.89 16.05
CA ASP A 277 -4.94 -1.86 16.51
C ASP A 277 -3.69 -1.79 15.62
N ILE A 278 -3.88 -1.66 14.30
CA ILE A 278 -2.78 -1.45 13.34
C ILE A 278 -1.98 -0.20 13.69
N MET A 279 -2.67 0.91 14.02
CA MET A 279 -1.98 2.17 14.34
C MET A 279 -1.24 2.09 15.67
N ARG A 280 -1.83 1.48 16.71
CA ARG A 280 -1.18 1.30 18.02
C ARG A 280 0.05 0.41 17.94
N GLU A 281 -0.03 -0.68 17.19
CA GLU A 281 1.11 -1.58 16.97
C GLU A 281 2.27 -0.86 16.28
N LEU A 282 2.00 -0.01 15.29
CA LEU A 282 3.04 0.77 14.61
C LEU A 282 3.78 1.69 15.60
N VAL A 283 3.06 2.40 16.47
CA VAL A 283 3.68 3.36 17.41
C VAL A 283 4.32 2.65 18.62
N GLY A 284 4.10 1.34 18.78
CA GLY A 284 4.64 0.56 19.90
C GLY A 284 3.87 0.74 21.21
N ASP A 285 2.60 1.16 21.13
CA ASP A 285 1.71 1.38 22.29
C ASP A 285 0.98 0.12 22.75
N GLU A 286 1.39 -1.06 22.26
CA GLU A 286 0.86 -2.33 22.75
C GLU A 286 1.53 -2.69 24.09
N PRO A 287 0.76 -2.87 25.19
CA PRO A 287 1.25 -3.68 26.28
C PRO A 287 1.52 -5.07 25.70
N LEU A 288 2.75 -5.57 25.90
CA LEU A 288 3.14 -6.94 25.52
C LEU A 288 2.10 -7.91 26.06
N GLU A 289 1.13 -8.32 25.24
CA GLU A 289 0.32 -9.49 25.53
C GLU A 289 1.27 -10.67 25.49
N VAL A 290 1.64 -11.12 26.70
CA VAL A 290 2.29 -12.41 26.91
C VAL A 290 1.45 -13.45 26.20
N ALA A 291 2.03 -14.07 25.18
CA ALA A 291 1.47 -15.22 24.50
C ALA A 291 1.03 -16.27 25.55
N GLN A 292 -0.25 -16.27 25.90
CA GLN A 292 -0.84 -17.32 26.72
C GLN A 292 -1.05 -18.54 25.81
N GLY A 293 -0.11 -19.47 25.93
CA GLY A 293 -0.32 -20.89 25.68
C GLY A 293 -0.61 -21.27 24.23
N ALA A 294 0.45 -21.44 23.42
CA ALA A 294 0.40 -22.47 22.40
C ALA A 294 0.08 -23.81 23.09
N PRO A 295 -0.94 -24.59 22.67
CA PRO A 295 -1.06 -25.96 23.10
C PRO A 295 0.20 -26.70 22.62
N ALA A 296 0.88 -27.37 23.55
CA ALA A 296 2.08 -28.13 23.27
C ALA A 296 1.85 -29.11 22.11
N PRO A 297 2.84 -29.34 21.24
CA PRO A 297 2.74 -30.34 20.19
C PRO A 297 2.56 -31.72 20.84
N ILE A 298 1.46 -32.38 20.51
CA ILE A 298 1.17 -33.75 20.90
C ILE A 298 2.25 -34.61 20.24
N SER A 299 3.23 -35.06 21.02
CA SER A 299 4.21 -36.03 20.57
C SER A 299 3.50 -37.35 20.29
N PRO A 300 3.72 -38.02 19.14
CA PRO A 300 3.13 -39.32 18.89
C PRO A 300 3.83 -40.35 19.80
N THR A 301 3.14 -40.74 20.87
CA THR A 301 3.56 -41.87 21.71
C THR A 301 3.60 -43.13 20.84
N ALA A 302 4.80 -43.69 20.71
CA ALA A 302 5.07 -44.96 20.08
C ALA A 302 4.18 -46.05 20.71
N ILE A 303 3.31 -46.66 19.90
CA ILE A 303 2.58 -47.86 20.30
C ILE A 303 3.56 -49.03 20.18
N THR A 304 4.24 -49.32 21.28
CA THR A 304 5.00 -50.56 21.45
C THR A 304 4.01 -51.71 21.61
N ARG A 305 4.01 -52.60 20.63
CA ARG A 305 3.27 -53.86 20.58
C ARG A 305 3.75 -54.79 21.70
N ALA A 306 2.86 -55.15 22.63
CA ALA A 306 3.04 -56.29 23.52
C ALA A 306 1.79 -57.18 23.47
N SER A 307 1.98 -58.42 23.05
CA SER A 307 0.98 -59.51 23.08
C SER A 307 0.87 -60.11 24.50
N PRO A 308 -0.21 -60.86 24.80
CA PRO A 308 -0.77 -61.00 26.14
C PRO A 308 -0.41 -62.32 26.86
N ALA A 309 -0.51 -62.31 28.19
CA ALA A 309 -0.63 -63.45 29.09
C ALA A 309 -1.34 -62.91 30.36
N SER A 310 -2.60 -63.24 30.65
CA SER A 310 -3.23 -64.49 31.12
C SER A 310 -3.68 -64.35 32.58
N ASP A 311 -4.96 -64.67 32.79
CA ASP A 311 -5.62 -65.18 34.02
C ASP A 311 -6.23 -64.26 35.10
N GLY A 312 -7.51 -64.57 35.41
CA GLY A 312 -8.23 -64.31 36.67
C GLY A 312 -9.38 -63.30 36.58
N ALA A 313 -10.61 -63.70 36.21
CA ALA A 313 -11.77 -63.99 37.10
C ALA A 313 -12.14 -62.83 38.08
N VAL A 314 -13.34 -62.24 38.12
CA VAL A 314 -14.66 -62.81 38.47
C VAL A 314 -15.81 -61.88 37.99
N SER A 315 -16.94 -62.49 37.64
CA SER A 315 -18.20 -61.96 37.10
C SER A 315 -19.02 -61.02 38.01
N ALA A 316 -19.88 -60.19 37.39
CA ALA A 316 -21.35 -60.21 37.61
C ALA A 316 -22.10 -59.35 36.55
N ASP A 317 -22.99 -60.03 35.83
CA ASP A 317 -24.27 -59.59 35.24
C ASP A 317 -24.35 -58.57 34.08
N GLY A 318 -24.81 -59.05 32.91
CA GLY A 318 -25.37 -58.21 31.84
C GLY A 318 -25.22 -58.66 30.37
N GLU A 319 -25.46 -59.94 30.07
CA GLU A 319 -25.72 -60.61 28.76
C GLU A 319 -26.63 -59.76 27.82
N VAL A 320 -26.52 -59.64 26.46
CA VAL A 320 -25.57 -60.10 25.43
C VAL A 320 -25.99 -59.59 24.01
N ARG A 321 -24.98 -59.31 23.16
CA ARG A 321 -24.80 -59.43 21.66
C ARG A 321 -25.77 -58.72 20.68
N THR A 322 -25.36 -58.25 19.49
CA THR A 322 -24.40 -58.75 18.46
C THR A 322 -23.72 -57.58 17.72
N SER A 323 -22.38 -57.45 17.67
CA SER A 323 -21.45 -57.95 16.63
C SER A 323 -21.86 -57.72 15.17
N GLY A 324 -21.02 -57.01 14.40
CA GLY A 324 -21.08 -57.00 12.94
C GLY A 324 -20.24 -55.91 12.28
N LEU A 325 -18.98 -56.25 11.98
CA LEU A 325 -18.07 -55.53 11.08
C LEU A 325 -18.75 -55.07 9.78
N THR A 326 -18.25 -54.00 9.16
CA THR A 326 -17.73 -53.95 7.76
C THR A 326 -17.89 -52.55 7.14
N ARG A 327 -16.74 -51.90 6.88
CA ARG A 327 -16.34 -51.21 5.64
C ARG A 327 -17.31 -50.17 5.03
N LEU A 328 -16.84 -48.92 4.98
CA LEU A 328 -17.33 -47.83 4.13
C LEU A 328 -17.57 -48.28 2.68
N PRO A 329 -18.54 -47.64 1.99
CA PRO A 329 -18.23 -47.05 0.71
C PRO A 329 -18.75 -45.61 0.55
N ARG A 330 -17.86 -44.73 0.07
CA ARG A 330 -18.20 -43.51 -0.67
C ARG A 330 -18.81 -43.93 -2.01
N VAL A 331 -20.03 -43.49 -2.30
CA VAL A 331 -20.54 -43.40 -3.68
C VAL A 331 -21.28 -42.08 -3.86
N ARG A 332 -20.87 -41.35 -4.90
CA ARG A 332 -21.46 -40.12 -5.44
C ARG A 332 -22.43 -40.52 -6.56
N PRO A 333 -23.69 -40.08 -6.59
CA PRO A 333 -24.58 -40.22 -7.75
C PRO A 333 -24.45 -38.97 -8.64
N GLY A 334 -24.48 -39.00 -9.97
CA GLY A 334 -24.54 -40.11 -10.92
C GLY A 334 -24.20 -39.58 -12.32
N ARG A 335 -23.58 -40.44 -13.14
CA ARG A 335 -23.42 -40.30 -14.60
C ARG A 335 -23.98 -41.58 -15.18
N GLN A 336 -25.07 -41.50 -15.94
CA GLN A 336 -25.60 -42.61 -16.72
C GLN A 336 -25.08 -42.47 -18.14
N ASP A 337 -24.11 -43.30 -18.49
CA ASP A 337 -23.82 -43.65 -19.87
C ASP A 337 -24.69 -44.87 -20.22
N THR A 338 -25.48 -44.77 -21.29
CA THR A 338 -26.09 -45.94 -21.94
C THR A 338 -25.33 -46.22 -23.22
N VAL A 339 -24.93 -47.49 -23.37
CA VAL A 339 -24.13 -48.03 -24.46
C VAL A 339 -25.05 -48.49 -25.60
N GLY A 340 -24.69 -48.10 -26.82
CA GLY A 340 -24.56 -49.04 -27.93
C GLY A 340 -25.62 -49.01 -29.02
N SER A 341 -25.29 -48.44 -30.17
CA SER A 341 -25.29 -49.14 -31.48
C SER A 341 -24.97 -48.14 -32.61
N GLU A 342 -23.78 -48.26 -33.21
CA GLU A 342 -23.54 -47.90 -34.61
C GLU A 342 -24.24 -48.94 -35.52
N PRO A 343 -24.62 -48.64 -36.79
CA PRO A 343 -23.64 -48.16 -37.79
C PRO A 343 -24.14 -47.28 -38.97
N THR A 344 -23.14 -46.64 -39.61
CA THR A 344 -22.99 -46.32 -41.06
C THR A 344 -23.65 -45.10 -41.72
N GLN A 345 -22.83 -44.50 -42.60
CA GLN A 345 -23.08 -43.54 -43.69
C GLN A 345 -23.23 -42.07 -43.23
N GLY A 346 -22.34 -41.13 -43.53
CA GLY A 346 -21.49 -40.95 -44.70
C GLY A 346 -21.99 -39.72 -45.44
N TYR A 347 -21.38 -38.54 -45.24
CA TYR A 347 -21.41 -37.44 -46.23
C TYR A 347 -20.29 -36.42 -45.96
N LEU A 348 -19.70 -35.95 -47.06
CA LEU A 348 -18.46 -35.20 -47.23
C LEU A 348 -18.44 -33.77 -46.62
N PRO A 349 -17.24 -33.19 -46.38
CA PRO A 349 -17.08 -31.81 -45.96
C PRO A 349 -17.25 -30.85 -47.15
N ARG A 350 -18.13 -29.85 -47.02
CA ARG A 350 -18.25 -28.79 -48.05
C ARG A 350 -17.30 -27.63 -47.75
N ALA A 351 -16.40 -27.43 -48.71
CA ALA A 351 -15.38 -26.41 -48.73
C ALA A 351 -15.93 -24.97 -48.68
N ARG A 352 -15.09 -24.08 -48.11
CA ARG A 352 -15.15 -22.62 -48.27
C ARG A 352 -15.10 -22.23 -49.76
N PRO A 353 -15.78 -21.18 -50.20
CA PRO A 353 -15.34 -20.38 -51.33
C PRO A 353 -14.46 -19.21 -50.84
N ALA A 354 -13.35 -19.03 -51.55
CA ALA A 354 -12.54 -17.83 -51.52
C ALA A 354 -13.02 -16.83 -52.58
N ARG A 355 -12.95 -15.55 -52.21
CA ARG A 355 -12.73 -14.32 -53.01
C ARG A 355 -13.70 -13.94 -54.14
N ASN A 356 -14.21 -12.71 -54.07
CA ASN A 356 -13.59 -11.55 -54.73
C ASN A 356 -13.61 -10.33 -53.81
#